data_AF-A0A8K0CGH5-F1
#
_entry.id   AF-A0A8K0CGH5-F1
#
_cell.length_a   1.000
_cell.length_b   1.000
_cell.length_c   1.000
_cell.angle_alpha   90.00
_cell.angle_beta   90.00
_cell.angle_gamma   90.00
#
_symmetry.space_group_name_H-M   'P 1'
#
loop_
_entity.id
_entity.type
_entity.pdbx_description
1 polymer ?
#
loop_
_entity_poly.entity_id
_entity_poly.type
_entity_poly.pdbx_seq_one_letter_code
_entity_poly.pdbx_strand_id
1 'polypeptide(L)'
;VFNSMKPDDIAFEAKKDLLIANFGESYLKKHKRERMAYACSNRMRELSRLLLSFREIKNDNKITLKELLHPKHFDNVLFAARRVVGFDFEKKTFKAPSLAVHLGTSLKLVSDELVYLILQQSRGFKCKSAEDAKTWLTNMKYFKCLVESRWNIEMASLANKELQEKRWNKPLLLPLVNDVKTFRDAVTKMAGDAIDQLDKGNHNKKTFKLLNQCILSLLVIFNRRRIGDVQYLKIQDYKTDKKSDYTDFESVLTDAEKALTNNYKRVLNGGKGSRAVVILIPQEFEVMINVLLKYRDDYILDKDNNYVFAMPDSKIKWGKGDVALRSLTKIIQLQNPEAISSNRLRKQIATVTQILNLKAEEAKQFANFMGHTLPVDIYQTAKVSKLLLMMEKGTVPVEYKGKSLAEINFNADLEYVEEDRNEGEEDERPGFYESQKPVEIVKDIQGNVFPIFSFATISFLDLFPSVSSSVSINQEKDFLDSEHQTSLAKRFKPNKGQRSNWSNKELLLLKKEFFTYISKGTYPSGEQIKEFLNKTNIDRTVAVVKSKIQHLIKIKSN
;
A
#
# COMPACT_ATOMS: atom_id res chain seq x y z
N VAL A 1 -12.72 -19.61 -4.98
CA VAL A 1 -12.83 -18.53 -5.98
C VAL A 1 -14.14 -18.58 -6.73
N PHE A 2 -14.51 -19.70 -7.34
CA PHE A 2 -15.75 -19.81 -8.11
C PHE A 2 -17.04 -19.53 -7.31
N ASN A 3 -17.09 -19.91 -6.03
CA ASN A 3 -18.27 -19.67 -5.18
C ASN A 3 -18.51 -18.18 -4.89
N SER A 4 -17.47 -17.34 -4.99
CA SER A 4 -17.59 -15.89 -4.75
C SER A 4 -17.85 -15.08 -6.03
N MET A 5 -17.83 -15.70 -7.21
CA MET A 5 -18.16 -15.03 -8.46
C MET A 5 -19.67 -14.74 -8.55
N LYS A 6 -20.02 -13.62 -9.19
CA LYS A 6 -21.41 -13.34 -9.58
C LYS A 6 -21.84 -14.41 -10.60
N PRO A 7 -23.03 -15.02 -10.47
CA PRO A 7 -23.53 -15.98 -11.46
C PRO A 7 -23.94 -15.23 -12.73
N ASP A 8 -23.03 -15.16 -13.69
CA ASP A 8 -23.23 -14.57 -15.02
C ASP A 8 -22.37 -15.33 -16.05
N ASP A 9 -22.57 -15.03 -17.34
CA ASP A 9 -21.87 -15.72 -18.44
C ASP A 9 -20.35 -15.60 -18.33
N ILE A 10 -19.86 -14.50 -17.76
CA ILE A 10 -18.44 -14.28 -17.51
C ILE A 10 -17.92 -15.28 -16.47
N ALA A 11 -18.66 -15.52 -15.39
CA ALA A 11 -18.28 -16.54 -14.40
C ALA A 11 -18.43 -17.96 -14.95
N PHE A 12 -19.45 -18.21 -15.78
CA PHE A 12 -19.63 -19.49 -16.44
C PHE A 12 -18.42 -19.80 -17.32
N GLU A 13 -18.00 -18.85 -18.16
CA GLU A 13 -16.83 -19.01 -19.02
C GLU A 13 -15.54 -19.19 -18.20
N ALA A 14 -15.36 -18.41 -17.12
CA ALA A 14 -14.21 -18.54 -16.24
C ALA A 14 -14.08 -19.94 -15.59
N LYS A 15 -15.20 -20.65 -15.41
CA LYS A 15 -15.25 -22.03 -14.89
C LYS A 15 -15.03 -23.06 -15.99
N LYS A 16 -15.53 -22.78 -17.19
CA LYS A 16 -15.52 -23.69 -18.34
C LYS A 16 -14.15 -23.74 -19.03
N ASP A 17 -13.51 -22.59 -19.24
CA ASP A 17 -12.22 -22.53 -19.92
C ASP A 17 -11.09 -23.05 -19.01
N LEU A 18 -10.46 -24.15 -19.45
CA LEU A 18 -9.46 -24.86 -18.67
C LEU A 18 -8.20 -24.02 -18.43
N LEU A 19 -7.81 -23.16 -19.37
CA LEU A 19 -6.62 -22.32 -19.23
C LEU A 19 -6.87 -21.19 -18.22
N ILE A 20 -8.08 -20.59 -18.24
CA ILE A 20 -8.48 -19.61 -17.22
C ILE A 20 -8.48 -20.24 -15.83
N ALA A 21 -9.02 -21.46 -15.70
CA ALA A 21 -9.05 -22.18 -14.43
C ALA A 21 -7.63 -22.46 -13.88
N ASN A 22 -6.72 -22.99 -14.70
CA ASN A 22 -5.33 -23.24 -14.30
C ASN A 22 -4.58 -21.95 -13.96
N PHE A 23 -4.78 -20.88 -14.74
CA PHE A 23 -4.24 -19.56 -14.42
C PHE A 23 -4.70 -19.07 -13.04
N GLY A 24 -5.97 -19.27 -12.71
CA GLY A 24 -6.52 -18.94 -11.39
C GLY A 24 -5.86 -19.74 -10.26
N GLU A 25 -5.63 -21.04 -10.45
CA GLU A 25 -4.94 -21.89 -9.50
C GLU A 25 -3.48 -21.46 -9.28
N SER A 26 -2.74 -21.28 -10.37
CA SER A 26 -1.34 -20.82 -10.36
C SER A 26 -1.20 -19.44 -9.69
N TYR A 27 -2.12 -18.53 -9.96
CA TYR A 27 -2.17 -17.23 -9.29
C TYR A 27 -2.33 -17.35 -7.77
N LEU A 28 -3.15 -18.29 -7.29
CA LEU A 28 -3.34 -18.51 -5.85
C LEU A 28 -2.13 -19.17 -5.20
N LYS A 29 -1.41 -20.09 -5.88
CA LYS A 29 -0.20 -20.73 -5.36
C LYS A 29 0.87 -19.72 -4.93
N LYS A 30 0.95 -18.57 -5.62
CA LYS A 30 1.87 -17.47 -5.27
C LYS A 30 1.48 -16.72 -3.98
N HIS A 31 0.25 -16.89 -3.49
CA HIS A 31 -0.35 -16.03 -2.48
C HIS A 31 -0.81 -16.80 -1.23
N LYS A 32 -0.16 -16.52 -0.09
CA LYS A 32 -0.53 -17.11 1.22
C LYS A 32 -1.91 -16.68 1.75
N ARG A 33 -2.42 -15.52 1.34
CA ARG A 33 -3.58 -14.88 2.00
C ARG A 33 -4.88 -15.14 1.26
N GLU A 34 -5.89 -15.61 1.98
CA GLU A 34 -7.23 -15.93 1.45
C GLU A 34 -7.87 -14.77 0.66
N ARG A 35 -7.68 -13.52 1.12
CA ARG A 35 -8.19 -12.33 0.42
C ARG A 35 -7.76 -12.20 -1.04
N MET A 36 -6.69 -12.88 -1.46
CA MET A 36 -6.23 -12.89 -2.85
C MET A 36 -7.17 -13.68 -3.77
N ALA A 37 -8.07 -14.51 -3.22
CA ALA A 37 -9.16 -15.14 -3.96
C ALA A 37 -10.07 -14.12 -4.67
N TYR A 38 -10.30 -12.95 -4.06
CA TYR A 38 -11.08 -11.88 -4.70
C TYR A 38 -10.35 -11.26 -5.89
N ALA A 39 -9.05 -11.00 -5.75
CA ALA A 39 -8.22 -10.49 -6.84
C ALA A 39 -8.08 -11.53 -7.98
N CYS A 40 -7.93 -12.81 -7.63
CA CYS A 40 -7.92 -13.94 -8.56
C CYS A 40 -9.22 -13.98 -9.37
N SER A 41 -10.37 -13.93 -8.67
CA SER A 41 -11.70 -13.87 -9.30
C SER A 41 -11.81 -12.76 -10.34
N ASN A 42 -11.36 -11.55 -10.01
CA ASN A 42 -11.39 -10.42 -10.95
C ASN A 42 -10.54 -10.69 -12.19
N ARG A 43 -9.30 -11.19 -12.03
CA ARG A 43 -8.42 -11.47 -13.17
C ARG A 43 -8.97 -12.56 -14.09
N MET A 44 -9.51 -13.64 -13.52
CA MET A 44 -10.17 -14.69 -14.30
C MET A 44 -11.37 -14.14 -15.09
N ARG A 45 -12.15 -13.25 -14.47
CA ARG A 45 -13.27 -12.59 -15.13
C ARG A 45 -12.84 -11.58 -16.19
N GLU A 46 -11.71 -10.90 -16.02
CA GLU A 46 -11.13 -10.01 -17.06
C GLU A 46 -10.72 -10.81 -18.30
N LEU A 47 -10.06 -11.96 -18.12
CA LEU A 47 -9.73 -12.87 -19.23
C LEU A 47 -10.97 -13.43 -19.91
N SER A 48 -12.00 -13.78 -19.13
CA SER A 48 -13.26 -14.29 -19.67
C SER A 48 -14.00 -13.23 -20.49
N ARG A 49 -14.02 -11.96 -20.04
CA ARG A 49 -14.58 -10.85 -20.83
C ARG A 49 -13.84 -10.65 -22.15
N LEU A 50 -12.50 -10.76 -22.13
CA LEU A 50 -11.69 -10.67 -23.34
C LEU A 50 -12.02 -11.80 -24.31
N LEU A 51 -12.13 -13.04 -23.82
CA LEU A 51 -12.47 -14.19 -24.62
C LEU A 51 -13.87 -14.07 -25.26
N LEU A 52 -14.88 -13.67 -24.49
CA LEU A 52 -16.24 -13.47 -25.00
C LEU A 52 -16.28 -12.37 -26.06
N SER A 53 -15.62 -11.22 -25.81
CA SER A 53 -15.49 -10.14 -26.81
C SER A 53 -14.82 -10.63 -28.10
N PHE A 54 -13.77 -11.44 -27.98
CA PHE A 54 -13.06 -12.02 -29.12
C PHE A 54 -13.93 -12.99 -29.94
N ARG A 55 -14.71 -13.85 -29.26
CA ARG A 55 -15.65 -14.79 -29.92
C ARG A 55 -16.70 -14.05 -30.73
N GLU A 56 -17.22 -12.95 -30.21
CA GLU A 56 -18.16 -12.09 -30.93
C GLU A 56 -17.53 -11.47 -32.19
N ILE A 57 -16.26 -11.07 -32.13
CA ILE A 57 -15.54 -10.52 -33.30
C ILE A 57 -15.29 -11.59 -34.37
N LYS A 58 -15.02 -12.83 -33.96
CA LYS A 58 -14.80 -13.95 -34.88
C LYS A 58 -16.08 -14.65 -35.32
N ASN A 59 -17.23 -14.34 -34.73
CA ASN A 59 -18.47 -15.09 -34.87
C ASN A 59 -18.29 -16.60 -34.62
N ASP A 60 -17.43 -16.96 -33.66
CA ASP A 60 -17.16 -18.35 -33.29
C ASP A 60 -17.13 -18.53 -31.78
N ASN A 61 -18.19 -19.16 -31.26
CA ASN A 61 -18.37 -19.40 -29.83
C ASN A 61 -17.56 -20.58 -29.28
N LYS A 62 -16.89 -21.37 -30.13
CA LYS A 62 -16.12 -22.55 -29.72
C LYS A 62 -14.66 -22.22 -29.37
N ILE A 63 -14.18 -21.05 -29.79
CA ILE A 63 -12.79 -20.62 -29.57
C ILE A 63 -12.46 -20.62 -28.07
N THR A 64 -11.40 -21.34 -27.70
CA THR A 64 -10.87 -21.37 -26.34
C THR A 64 -9.86 -20.25 -26.09
N LEU A 65 -9.55 -19.94 -24.84
CA LEU A 65 -8.49 -18.98 -24.53
C LEU A 65 -7.14 -19.43 -25.09
N LYS A 66 -6.88 -20.75 -25.14
CA LYS A 66 -5.68 -21.31 -25.77
C LYS A 66 -5.54 -20.90 -27.24
N GLU A 67 -6.62 -21.00 -28.00
CA GLU A 67 -6.64 -20.64 -29.43
C GLU A 67 -6.54 -19.13 -29.63
N LEU A 68 -7.17 -18.33 -28.77
CA LEU A 68 -7.07 -16.86 -28.78
C LEU A 68 -5.61 -16.37 -28.73
N LEU A 69 -4.73 -17.08 -28.03
CA LEU A 69 -3.31 -16.73 -27.87
C LEU A 69 -2.45 -17.06 -29.09
N HIS A 70 -3.05 -17.45 -30.23
CA HIS A 70 -2.30 -17.65 -31.46
C HIS A 70 -1.77 -16.30 -32.02
N PRO A 71 -0.50 -16.20 -32.47
CA PRO A 71 0.07 -14.94 -33.00
C PRO A 71 -0.76 -14.26 -34.08
N LYS A 72 -1.32 -15.05 -35.03
CA LYS A 72 -2.22 -14.57 -36.09
C LYS A 72 -3.50 -13.89 -35.58
N HIS A 73 -3.85 -14.04 -34.32
CA HIS A 73 -5.02 -13.44 -33.72
C HIS A 73 -4.73 -12.15 -32.95
N PHE A 74 -3.46 -11.73 -32.84
CA PHE A 74 -3.06 -10.58 -32.04
C PHE A 74 -3.87 -9.30 -32.34
N ASP A 75 -4.10 -8.96 -33.60
CA ASP A 75 -4.88 -7.77 -33.96
C ASP A 75 -6.36 -7.89 -33.54
N ASN A 76 -6.93 -9.10 -33.65
CA ASN A 76 -8.28 -9.37 -33.20
C ASN A 76 -8.37 -9.33 -31.66
N VAL A 77 -7.33 -9.79 -30.95
CA VAL A 77 -7.22 -9.66 -29.49
C VAL A 77 -7.14 -8.19 -29.09
N LEU A 78 -6.41 -7.38 -29.85
CA LEU A 78 -6.30 -5.94 -29.60
C LEU A 78 -7.65 -5.25 -29.80
N PHE A 79 -8.37 -5.57 -30.86
CA PHE A 79 -9.72 -5.07 -31.12
C PHE A 79 -10.71 -5.50 -30.03
N ALA A 80 -10.68 -6.78 -29.64
CA ALA A 80 -11.48 -7.31 -28.53
C ALA A 80 -11.18 -6.59 -27.21
N ALA A 81 -9.91 -6.33 -26.92
CA ALA A 81 -9.48 -5.63 -25.73
C ALA A 81 -9.94 -4.16 -25.74
N ARG A 82 -9.80 -3.44 -26.87
CA ARG A 82 -10.32 -2.08 -27.06
C ARG A 82 -11.82 -1.99 -26.77
N ARG A 83 -12.61 -2.95 -27.24
CA ARG A 83 -14.04 -3.03 -26.94
C ARG A 83 -14.31 -3.25 -25.45
N VAL A 84 -13.59 -4.17 -24.81
CA VAL A 84 -13.75 -4.47 -23.36
C VAL A 84 -13.41 -3.27 -22.47
N VAL A 85 -12.38 -2.50 -22.82
CA VAL A 85 -11.96 -1.34 -22.03
C VAL A 85 -12.75 -0.06 -22.37
N GLY A 86 -13.63 -0.13 -23.38
CA GLY A 86 -14.39 1.00 -23.89
C GLY A 86 -13.48 2.09 -24.44
N PHE A 87 -12.59 1.73 -25.38
CA PHE A 87 -11.72 2.67 -26.07
C PHE A 87 -12.51 3.47 -27.13
N ASP A 88 -12.40 4.79 -27.06
CA ASP A 88 -12.94 5.74 -28.02
C ASP A 88 -11.84 6.09 -29.04
N PHE A 89 -12.07 5.78 -30.32
CA PHE A 89 -11.07 5.98 -31.38
C PHE A 89 -10.90 7.45 -31.78
N GLU A 90 -11.94 8.28 -31.63
CA GLU A 90 -11.89 9.70 -31.98
C GLU A 90 -11.18 10.47 -30.87
N LYS A 91 -11.63 10.27 -29.62
CA LYS A 91 -11.11 10.98 -28.45
C LYS A 91 -9.81 10.39 -27.92
N LYS A 92 -9.47 9.17 -28.32
CA LYS A 92 -8.32 8.40 -27.79
C LYS A 92 -8.40 8.26 -26.26
N THR A 93 -9.60 8.00 -25.75
CA THR A 93 -9.88 7.85 -24.31
C THR A 93 -10.43 6.47 -23.97
N PHE A 94 -10.35 6.09 -22.70
CA PHE A 94 -10.80 4.81 -22.19
C PHE A 94 -11.90 4.99 -21.12
N LYS A 95 -12.96 4.19 -21.20
CA LYS A 95 -13.91 4.01 -20.08
C LYS A 95 -13.21 3.37 -18.88
N ALA A 96 -12.36 2.37 -19.12
CA ALA A 96 -11.63 1.62 -18.09
C ALA A 96 -10.11 1.56 -18.37
N PRO A 97 -9.37 2.68 -18.24
CA PRO A 97 -7.96 2.74 -18.59
C PRO A 97 -7.08 1.80 -17.75
N SER A 98 -7.39 1.59 -16.46
CA SER A 98 -6.63 0.64 -15.63
C SER A 98 -6.72 -0.80 -16.15
N LEU A 99 -7.88 -1.19 -16.71
CA LEU A 99 -8.06 -2.53 -17.28
C LEU A 99 -7.20 -2.70 -18.53
N ALA A 100 -7.06 -1.66 -19.37
CA ALA A 100 -6.20 -1.70 -20.56
C ALA A 100 -4.73 -2.02 -20.23
N VAL A 101 -4.23 -1.45 -19.12
CA VAL A 101 -2.88 -1.76 -18.61
C VAL A 101 -2.81 -3.19 -18.05
N HIS A 102 -3.80 -3.61 -17.27
CA HIS A 102 -3.81 -4.92 -16.63
C HIS A 102 -3.97 -6.08 -17.60
N LEU A 103 -4.72 -5.93 -18.69
CA LEU A 103 -4.93 -6.97 -19.70
C LEU A 103 -3.62 -7.39 -20.36
N GLY A 104 -2.74 -6.43 -20.70
CA GLY A 104 -1.43 -6.75 -21.27
C GLY A 104 -0.55 -7.57 -20.32
N THR A 105 -0.62 -7.26 -19.02
CA THR A 105 0.07 -8.06 -18.00
C THR A 105 -0.54 -9.46 -17.87
N SER A 106 -1.86 -9.56 -17.90
CA SER A 106 -2.57 -10.83 -17.77
C SER A 106 -2.30 -11.75 -18.97
N LEU A 107 -2.28 -11.21 -20.19
CA LEU A 107 -1.94 -11.95 -21.40
C LEU A 107 -0.53 -12.55 -21.35
N LYS A 108 0.47 -11.79 -20.85
CA LYS A 108 1.84 -12.30 -20.65
C LYS A 108 1.85 -13.46 -19.66
N LEU A 109 1.17 -13.30 -18.52
CA LEU A 109 1.13 -14.33 -17.48
C LEU A 109 0.40 -15.60 -17.94
N VAL A 110 -0.71 -15.46 -18.68
CA VAL A 110 -1.43 -16.62 -19.23
C VAL A 110 -0.60 -17.31 -20.31
N SER A 111 0.17 -16.55 -21.11
CA SER A 111 1.10 -17.15 -22.09
C SER A 111 2.16 -18.00 -21.40
N ASP A 112 2.73 -17.52 -20.30
CA ASP A 112 3.69 -18.27 -19.48
C ASP A 112 3.05 -19.51 -18.84
N GLU A 113 1.82 -19.39 -18.36
CA GLU A 113 1.06 -20.50 -17.78
C GLU A 113 0.80 -21.59 -18.84
N LEU A 114 0.37 -21.22 -20.05
CA LEU A 114 0.13 -22.18 -21.12
C LEU A 114 1.42 -22.91 -21.53
N VAL A 115 2.55 -22.19 -21.59
CA VAL A 115 3.87 -22.80 -21.82
C VAL A 115 4.18 -23.85 -20.75
N TYR A 116 4.00 -23.50 -19.47
CA TYR A 116 4.20 -24.43 -18.35
C TYR A 116 3.31 -25.68 -18.47
N LEU A 117 2.01 -25.50 -18.74
CA LEU A 117 1.04 -26.59 -18.83
C LEU A 117 1.32 -27.56 -19.98
N ILE A 118 1.78 -27.04 -21.13
CA ILE A 118 2.20 -27.85 -22.29
C ILE A 118 3.45 -28.66 -21.95
N LEU A 119 4.47 -28.02 -21.37
CA LEU A 119 5.73 -28.69 -21.01
C LEU A 119 5.52 -29.79 -19.95
N GLN A 120 4.62 -29.57 -19.00
CA GLN A 120 4.25 -30.54 -17.97
C GLN A 120 3.26 -31.60 -18.46
N GLN A 121 2.79 -31.51 -19.72
CA GLN A 121 1.78 -32.42 -20.26
C GLN A 121 0.53 -32.52 -19.36
N SER A 122 0.11 -31.37 -18.81
CA SER A 122 -1.01 -31.29 -17.88
C SER A 122 -2.31 -31.73 -18.55
N ARG A 123 -3.27 -32.22 -17.75
CA ARG A 123 -4.60 -32.66 -18.25
C ARG A 123 -5.22 -31.57 -19.11
N GLY A 124 -5.63 -31.91 -20.34
CA GLY A 124 -6.20 -30.97 -21.31
C GLY A 124 -5.20 -30.14 -22.12
N PHE A 125 -3.90 -30.24 -21.83
CA PHE A 125 -2.82 -29.55 -22.56
C PHE A 125 -1.78 -30.50 -23.17
N LYS A 126 -2.02 -31.81 -23.09
CA LYS A 126 -1.22 -32.84 -23.79
C LYS A 126 -1.32 -32.62 -25.30
N CYS A 127 -0.17 -32.43 -25.94
CA CYS A 127 -0.07 -32.31 -27.39
C CYS A 127 -0.03 -33.71 -28.02
N LYS A 128 -0.43 -33.81 -29.29
CA LYS A 128 -0.53 -35.11 -29.99
C LYS A 128 0.85 -35.68 -30.35
N SER A 129 1.81 -34.80 -30.64
CA SER A 129 3.19 -35.16 -30.97
C SER A 129 4.18 -34.12 -30.41
N ALA A 130 5.47 -34.43 -30.48
CA ALA A 130 6.53 -33.50 -30.09
C ALA A 130 6.57 -32.26 -31.00
N GLU A 131 6.27 -32.42 -32.29
CA GLU A 131 6.20 -31.34 -33.27
C GLU A 131 5.03 -30.40 -32.98
N ASP A 132 3.85 -30.95 -32.63
CA ASP A 132 2.68 -30.17 -32.22
C ASP A 132 3.01 -29.34 -30.97
N ALA A 133 3.64 -29.95 -29.97
CA ALA A 133 4.11 -29.23 -28.78
C ALA A 133 5.09 -28.10 -29.14
N LYS A 134 6.07 -28.37 -30.01
CA LYS A 134 7.04 -27.37 -30.47
C LYS A 134 6.36 -26.20 -31.19
N THR A 135 5.36 -26.49 -32.02
CA THR A 135 4.55 -25.48 -32.71
C THR A 135 3.81 -24.59 -31.72
N TRP A 136 3.10 -25.18 -30.74
CA TRP A 136 2.41 -24.41 -29.71
C TRP A 136 3.36 -23.54 -28.88
N LEU A 137 4.50 -24.09 -28.45
CA LEU A 137 5.51 -23.33 -27.69
C LEU A 137 6.08 -22.17 -28.50
N THR A 138 6.32 -22.38 -29.80
CA THR A 138 6.80 -21.34 -30.72
C THR A 138 5.76 -20.25 -30.91
N ASN A 139 4.50 -20.63 -31.12
CA ASN A 139 3.38 -19.71 -31.21
C ASN A 139 3.23 -18.88 -29.93
N MET A 140 3.34 -19.48 -28.75
CA MET A 140 3.25 -18.73 -27.49
C MET A 140 4.40 -17.77 -27.30
N LYS A 141 5.63 -18.16 -27.67
CA LYS A 141 6.79 -17.27 -27.66
C LYS A 141 6.56 -16.05 -28.54
N TYR A 142 6.05 -16.23 -29.75
CA TYR A 142 5.78 -15.12 -30.66
C TYR A 142 4.61 -14.25 -30.19
N PHE A 143 3.52 -14.83 -29.70
CA PHE A 143 2.39 -14.07 -29.16
C PHE A 143 2.82 -13.22 -27.96
N LYS A 144 3.57 -13.80 -27.02
CA LYS A 144 4.12 -13.05 -25.88
C LYS A 144 5.03 -11.91 -26.34
N CYS A 145 5.88 -12.13 -27.34
CA CYS A 145 6.74 -11.10 -27.92
C CYS A 145 5.91 -9.94 -28.52
N LEU A 146 4.81 -10.25 -29.22
CA LEU A 146 3.87 -9.24 -29.74
C LEU A 146 3.24 -8.43 -28.61
N VAL A 147 2.77 -9.09 -27.54
CA VAL A 147 2.21 -8.39 -26.37
C VAL A 147 3.28 -7.52 -25.68
N GLU A 148 4.52 -7.99 -25.58
CA GLU A 148 5.61 -7.22 -24.96
C GLU A 148 6.02 -5.99 -25.76
N SER A 149 6.12 -6.14 -27.08
CA SER A 149 6.59 -5.08 -27.98
C SER A 149 5.49 -4.06 -28.34
N ARG A 150 4.26 -4.51 -28.61
CA ARG A 150 3.20 -3.66 -29.18
C ARG A 150 2.17 -3.17 -28.17
N TRP A 151 1.87 -3.92 -27.11
CA TRP A 151 0.76 -3.55 -26.20
C TRP A 151 0.93 -2.16 -25.56
N ASN A 152 2.16 -1.76 -25.28
CA ASN A 152 2.44 -0.44 -24.72
C ASN A 152 2.08 0.69 -25.70
N ILE A 153 2.45 0.51 -26.97
CA ILE A 153 2.20 1.48 -28.04
C ILE A 153 0.69 1.56 -28.33
N GLU A 154 0.04 0.40 -28.42
CA GLU A 154 -1.34 0.29 -28.89
C GLU A 154 -2.38 0.69 -27.83
N MET A 155 -2.07 0.51 -26.53
CA MET A 155 -3.01 0.78 -25.44
C MET A 155 -2.38 1.34 -24.17
N ALA A 156 -1.34 0.70 -23.61
CA ALA A 156 -0.95 0.98 -22.22
C ALA A 156 -0.36 2.39 -22.00
N SER A 157 0.37 2.94 -22.97
CA SER A 157 0.96 4.28 -22.85
C SER A 157 -0.14 5.34 -22.73
N LEU A 158 -1.11 5.32 -23.64
CA LEU A 158 -2.23 6.26 -23.65
C LEU A 158 -3.12 6.08 -22.40
N ALA A 159 -3.40 4.83 -22.02
CA ALA A 159 -4.18 4.55 -20.81
C ALA A 159 -3.50 5.09 -19.54
N ASN A 160 -2.17 5.03 -19.46
CA ASN A 160 -1.41 5.60 -18.34
C ASN A 160 -1.45 7.13 -18.34
N LYS A 161 -1.33 7.78 -19.50
CA LYS A 161 -1.46 9.24 -19.63
C LYS A 161 -2.84 9.71 -19.16
N GLU A 162 -3.90 9.09 -19.66
CA GLU A 162 -5.26 9.43 -19.24
C GLU A 162 -5.48 9.18 -17.74
N LEU A 163 -4.88 8.12 -17.17
CA LEU A 163 -4.92 7.90 -15.71
C LEU A 163 -4.21 9.00 -14.93
N GLN A 164 -3.12 9.56 -15.45
CA GLN A 164 -2.40 10.68 -14.83
C GLN A 164 -3.18 11.98 -14.97
N GLU A 165 -3.69 12.30 -16.15
CA GLU A 165 -4.52 13.48 -16.41
C GLU A 165 -5.80 13.47 -15.56
N LYS A 166 -6.48 12.30 -15.46
CA LYS A 166 -7.62 12.12 -14.55
C LYS A 166 -7.26 12.26 -13.07
N ARG A 167 -5.98 12.14 -12.69
CA ARG A 167 -5.52 12.42 -11.32
C ARG A 167 -5.25 13.91 -11.13
N TRP A 168 -4.72 14.60 -12.13
CA TRP A 168 -4.47 16.05 -12.09
C TRP A 168 -5.77 16.85 -12.02
N ASN A 169 -6.78 16.44 -12.80
CA ASN A 169 -8.08 17.12 -12.85
C ASN A 169 -8.96 16.89 -11.60
N LYS A 170 -8.50 16.06 -10.64
CA LYS A 170 -9.26 15.82 -9.41
C LYS A 170 -8.75 16.77 -8.32
N PRO A 171 -9.59 17.70 -7.83
CA PRO A 171 -9.18 18.56 -6.73
C PRO A 171 -8.77 17.71 -5.52
N LEU A 172 -7.78 18.18 -4.78
CA LEU A 172 -7.36 17.55 -3.54
C LEU A 172 -8.46 17.76 -2.49
N LEU A 173 -9.41 16.84 -2.46
CA LEU A 173 -10.47 16.84 -1.46
C LEU A 173 -9.96 16.22 -0.16
N LEU A 174 -9.70 17.07 0.84
CA LEU A 174 -9.42 16.65 2.20
C LEU A 174 -10.73 16.66 3.03
N PRO A 175 -10.93 15.68 3.92
CA PRO A 175 -12.02 15.71 4.89
C PRO A 175 -11.95 16.97 5.75
N LEU A 176 -13.10 17.57 6.02
CA LEU A 176 -13.18 18.63 7.01
C LEU A 176 -13.06 18.02 8.41
N VAL A 177 -12.37 18.73 9.29
CA VAL A 177 -12.19 18.29 10.69
C VAL A 177 -13.57 18.18 11.39
N ASN A 178 -14.46 19.13 11.11
CA ASN A 178 -15.84 19.10 11.61
C ASN A 178 -16.62 17.89 11.08
N ASP A 179 -16.61 17.63 9.77
CA ASP A 179 -17.30 16.45 9.19
C ASP A 179 -16.82 15.13 9.79
N VAL A 180 -15.52 15.03 10.12
CA VAL A 180 -14.95 13.86 10.78
C VAL A 180 -15.51 13.69 12.19
N LYS A 181 -15.59 14.79 12.97
CA LYS A 181 -16.17 14.81 14.31
C LYS A 181 -17.67 14.45 14.27
N THR A 182 -18.45 15.16 13.46
CA THR A 182 -19.88 14.90 13.25
C THR A 182 -20.14 13.47 12.82
N PHE A 183 -19.34 12.92 11.90
CA PHE A 183 -19.45 11.52 11.51
C PHE A 183 -19.18 10.58 12.69
N ARG A 184 -18.10 10.82 13.45
CA ARG A 184 -17.74 9.98 14.60
C ARG A 184 -18.87 9.98 15.62
N ASP A 185 -19.34 11.14 16.05
CA ASP A 185 -20.36 11.24 17.10
C ASP A 185 -21.69 10.61 16.67
N ALA A 186 -22.13 10.87 15.43
CA ALA A 186 -23.35 10.26 14.88
C ALA A 186 -23.23 8.73 14.77
N VAL A 187 -22.08 8.20 14.33
CA VAL A 187 -21.86 6.75 14.21
C VAL A 187 -21.73 6.06 15.56
N THR A 188 -21.09 6.71 16.55
CA THR A 188 -21.03 6.21 17.92
C THR A 188 -22.43 6.10 18.53
N LYS A 189 -23.27 7.13 18.34
CA LYS A 189 -24.69 7.09 18.75
C LYS A 189 -25.46 5.95 18.07
N MET A 190 -25.34 5.83 16.74
CA MET A 190 -25.98 4.74 15.99
C MET A 190 -25.49 3.35 16.44
N ALA A 191 -24.23 3.21 16.84
CA ALA A 191 -23.70 1.96 17.38
C ALA A 191 -24.32 1.65 18.75
N GLY A 192 -24.44 2.66 19.64
CA GLY A 192 -25.12 2.53 20.93
C GLY A 192 -26.58 2.11 20.77
N ASP A 193 -27.34 2.80 19.91
CA ASP A 193 -28.74 2.46 19.61
C ASP A 193 -28.89 1.04 19.07
N ALA A 194 -27.93 0.59 18.25
CA ALA A 194 -27.92 -0.77 17.71
C ALA A 194 -27.60 -1.83 18.78
N ILE A 195 -26.71 -1.53 19.74
CA ILE A 195 -26.41 -2.39 20.89
C ILE A 195 -27.65 -2.52 21.76
N ASP A 196 -28.29 -1.40 22.10
CA ASP A 196 -29.53 -1.34 22.86
C ASP A 196 -30.64 -2.18 22.24
N GLN A 197 -30.83 -2.07 20.91
CA GLN A 197 -31.81 -2.87 20.19
C GLN A 197 -31.50 -4.36 20.21
N LEU A 198 -30.21 -4.73 20.15
CA LEU A 198 -29.80 -6.13 20.26
C LEU A 198 -30.05 -6.63 21.68
N ASP A 199 -29.67 -5.91 22.73
CA ASP A 199 -29.86 -6.38 24.11
C ASP A 199 -31.33 -6.40 24.56
N LYS A 200 -32.20 -5.52 24.01
CA LYS A 200 -33.65 -5.47 24.29
C LYS A 200 -34.47 -6.55 23.56
N GLY A 201 -33.84 -7.51 22.88
CA GLY A 201 -34.54 -8.62 22.24
C GLY A 201 -35.08 -8.33 20.83
N ASN A 202 -34.88 -7.11 20.30
CA ASN A 202 -35.20 -6.76 18.91
C ASN A 202 -34.09 -7.22 17.94
N HIS A 203 -33.67 -8.47 18.10
CA HIS A 203 -32.62 -9.13 17.34
C HIS A 203 -33.00 -9.23 15.86
N ASN A 204 -32.55 -8.27 15.05
CA ASN A 204 -32.72 -8.35 13.62
C ASN A 204 -31.38 -8.21 12.91
N LYS A 205 -31.31 -8.87 11.75
CA LYS A 205 -30.13 -8.90 10.88
C LYS A 205 -29.67 -7.51 10.42
N LYS A 206 -30.59 -6.54 10.31
CA LYS A 206 -30.26 -5.17 9.89
C LYS A 206 -29.50 -4.44 11.00
N THR A 207 -29.93 -4.59 12.25
CA THR A 207 -29.28 -4.01 13.43
C THR A 207 -27.88 -4.57 13.62
N PHE A 208 -27.69 -5.89 13.52
CA PHE A 208 -26.34 -6.50 13.56
C PHE A 208 -25.44 -5.97 12.43
N LYS A 209 -25.97 -5.87 11.21
CA LYS A 209 -25.23 -5.34 10.06
C LYS A 209 -24.86 -3.86 10.28
N LEU A 210 -25.76 -3.05 10.82
CA LEU A 210 -25.51 -1.64 11.13
C LEU A 210 -24.40 -1.50 12.16
N LEU A 211 -24.50 -2.21 13.29
CA LEU A 211 -23.46 -2.22 14.34
C LEU A 211 -22.08 -2.56 13.76
N ASN A 212 -22.00 -3.60 12.94
CA ASN A 212 -20.76 -4.00 12.27
C ASN A 212 -20.21 -2.90 11.34
N GLN A 213 -21.08 -2.24 10.56
CA GLN A 213 -20.71 -1.13 9.69
C GLN A 213 -20.21 0.09 10.49
N CYS A 214 -20.85 0.39 11.62
CA CYS A 214 -20.46 1.47 12.52
C CYS A 214 -19.05 1.22 13.07
N ILE A 215 -18.84 0.08 13.73
CA ILE A 215 -17.54 -0.28 14.34
C ILE A 215 -16.42 -0.31 13.29
N LEU A 216 -16.66 -0.93 12.13
CA LEU A 216 -15.66 -0.98 11.05
C LEU A 216 -15.30 0.42 10.55
N SER A 217 -16.27 1.33 10.45
CA SER A 217 -16.06 2.71 10.00
C SER A 217 -15.32 3.54 11.04
N LEU A 218 -15.71 3.44 12.32
CA LEU A 218 -15.06 4.09 13.45
C LEU A 218 -13.58 3.70 13.53
N LEU A 219 -13.25 2.41 13.47
CA LEU A 219 -11.85 1.96 13.49
C LEU A 219 -11.03 2.44 12.30
N VAL A 220 -11.62 2.49 11.09
CA VAL A 220 -10.94 3.01 9.89
C VAL A 220 -10.67 4.51 10.02
N ILE A 221 -11.62 5.26 10.59
CA ILE A 221 -11.50 6.68 10.86
C ILE A 221 -10.43 6.89 11.93
N PHE A 222 -10.59 6.32 13.12
CA PHE A 222 -9.66 6.48 14.24
C PHE A 222 -8.22 6.18 13.88
N ASN A 223 -7.95 5.00 13.30
CA ASN A 223 -6.58 4.59 12.99
C ASN A 223 -5.97 5.35 11.79
N ARG A 224 -6.78 6.07 11.01
CA ARG A 224 -6.42 6.66 9.70
C ARG A 224 -5.70 5.66 8.76
N ARG A 225 -5.90 4.36 8.99
CA ARG A 225 -5.15 3.25 8.34
C ARG A 225 -5.84 2.72 7.09
N ARG A 226 -5.21 1.76 6.38
CA ARG A 226 -5.72 1.36 5.04
C ARG A 226 -6.93 0.53 5.38
N ILE A 227 -7.99 0.62 4.58
CA ILE A 227 -9.18 -0.19 4.85
C ILE A 227 -8.81 -1.67 4.98
N GLY A 228 -7.85 -2.14 4.17
CA GLY A 228 -7.30 -3.49 4.26
C GLY A 228 -6.58 -3.82 5.57
N ASP A 229 -6.06 -2.84 6.30
CA ASP A 229 -5.41 -3.10 7.59
C ASP A 229 -6.44 -3.45 8.67
N VAL A 230 -7.64 -2.85 8.60
CA VAL A 230 -8.72 -3.02 9.60
C VAL A 230 -9.72 -4.10 9.19
N GLN A 231 -10.22 -4.08 7.95
CA GLN A 231 -11.32 -4.96 7.52
C GLN A 231 -10.96 -6.45 7.52
N TYR A 232 -9.66 -6.77 7.47
CA TYR A 232 -9.16 -8.15 7.51
C TYR A 232 -8.79 -8.61 8.93
N LEU A 233 -9.18 -7.88 9.98
CA LEU A 233 -8.94 -8.28 11.36
C LEU A 233 -9.60 -9.63 11.66
N LYS A 234 -8.82 -10.57 12.18
CA LYS A 234 -9.31 -11.88 12.60
C LYS A 234 -9.66 -11.92 14.08
N ILE A 235 -10.61 -12.77 14.44
CA ILE A 235 -11.07 -12.97 15.81
C ILE A 235 -9.93 -13.45 16.71
N GLN A 236 -9.13 -14.41 16.25
CA GLN A 236 -7.96 -14.90 16.98
C GLN A 236 -6.95 -13.78 17.28
N ASP A 237 -6.72 -12.87 16.32
CA ASP A 237 -5.74 -11.79 16.46
C ASP A 237 -6.27 -10.74 17.44
N TYR A 238 -7.58 -10.47 17.41
CA TYR A 238 -8.27 -9.59 18.36
C TYR A 238 -8.30 -10.14 19.80
N LYS A 239 -8.53 -11.45 19.96
CA LYS A 239 -8.55 -12.12 21.27
C LYS A 239 -7.16 -12.31 21.89
N THR A 240 -6.11 -12.18 21.08
CA THR A 240 -4.74 -12.28 21.57
C THR A 240 -4.42 -11.06 22.43
N ASP A 241 -4.48 -11.22 23.75
CA ASP A 241 -4.14 -10.16 24.68
C ASP A 241 -2.62 -10.10 24.84
N LYS A 242 -1.95 -9.49 23.85
CA LYS A 242 -0.58 -9.02 24.01
C LYS A 242 -0.64 -7.58 24.49
N LYS A 243 -1.10 -7.37 25.74
CA LYS A 243 -0.74 -6.14 26.45
C LYS A 243 0.78 -6.11 26.45
N SER A 244 1.31 -5.15 25.71
CA SER A 244 2.75 -4.93 25.65
C SER A 244 3.22 -4.67 27.08
N ASP A 245 4.25 -5.36 27.56
CA ASP A 245 4.81 -5.04 28.86
C ASP A 245 5.43 -3.64 28.76
N TYR A 246 4.88 -2.68 29.53
CA TYR A 246 5.19 -1.24 29.40
C TYR A 246 6.30 -0.79 30.34
N THR A 247 6.75 -1.67 31.24
CA THR A 247 7.61 -1.37 32.39
C THR A 247 8.90 -0.65 32.00
N ASP A 248 9.51 -1.02 30.87
CA ASP A 248 10.82 -0.50 30.47
C ASP A 248 10.77 0.90 29.83
N PHE A 249 9.58 1.37 29.42
CA PHE A 249 9.40 2.65 28.71
C PHE A 249 8.55 3.66 29.47
N GLU A 250 8.04 3.29 30.64
CA GLU A 250 7.20 4.13 31.47
C GLU A 250 7.92 5.40 31.96
N SER A 251 9.25 5.42 32.01
CA SER A 251 10.02 6.62 32.36
C SER A 251 10.13 7.66 31.23
N VAL A 252 9.85 7.27 29.98
CA VAL A 252 10.06 8.13 28.78
C VAL A 252 8.74 8.70 28.24
N LEU A 253 7.60 8.14 28.63
CA LEU A 253 6.28 8.59 28.24
C LEU A 253 5.79 9.69 29.19
N THR A 254 5.15 10.73 28.63
CA THR A 254 4.39 11.71 29.43
C THR A 254 3.17 11.05 30.09
N ASP A 255 2.65 11.62 31.17
CA ASP A 255 1.50 11.03 31.88
C ASP A 255 0.26 10.89 30.97
N ALA A 256 0.06 11.85 30.07
CA ALA A 256 -0.96 11.77 29.03
C ALA A 256 -0.72 10.60 28.06
N GLU A 257 0.53 10.34 27.66
CA GLU A 257 0.88 9.21 26.77
C GLU A 257 0.73 7.86 27.46
N LYS A 258 1.03 7.76 28.77
CA LYS A 258 0.81 6.55 29.59
C LYS A 258 -0.68 6.24 29.70
N ALA A 259 -1.49 7.24 30.03
CA ALA A 259 -2.94 7.11 30.10
C ALA A 259 -3.50 6.65 28.74
N LEU A 260 -3.02 7.24 27.65
CA LEU A 260 -3.39 6.82 26.30
C LEU A 260 -3.00 5.35 26.04
N THR A 261 -1.80 4.89 26.35
CA THR A 261 -1.42 3.48 26.15
C THR A 261 -2.24 2.49 26.96
N ASN A 262 -2.74 2.89 28.13
CA ASN A 262 -3.61 2.06 28.97
C ASN A 262 -5.06 1.99 28.46
N ASN A 263 -5.51 3.04 27.76
CA ASN A 263 -6.90 3.19 27.30
C ASN A 263 -7.17 2.62 25.90
N TYR A 264 -6.15 2.13 25.19
CA TYR A 264 -6.30 1.46 23.90
C TYR A 264 -5.79 0.01 23.94
N LYS A 265 -6.59 -0.90 23.40
CA LYS A 265 -6.13 -2.24 23.06
C LYS A 265 -5.32 -2.22 21.77
N ARG A 266 -4.11 -2.77 21.83
CA ARG A 266 -3.20 -2.90 20.70
C ARG A 266 -3.33 -4.27 20.06
N VAL A 267 -3.78 -4.32 18.81
CA VAL A 267 -3.97 -5.57 18.06
C VAL A 267 -3.03 -5.66 16.85
N LEU A 268 -2.36 -6.79 16.68
CA LEU A 268 -1.46 -7.04 15.54
C LEU A 268 -2.18 -7.83 14.43
N ASN A 269 -2.18 -7.29 13.22
CA ASN A 269 -2.77 -7.92 12.03
C ASN A 269 -1.74 -8.06 10.87
N GLY A 270 -2.01 -8.96 9.92
CA GLY A 270 -1.15 -9.24 8.77
C GLY A 270 -1.34 -8.27 7.58
N GLY A 271 -0.43 -7.29 7.46
CA GLY A 271 -0.35 -6.31 6.37
C GLY A 271 0.24 -6.84 5.05
N LYS A 272 0.51 -5.94 4.08
CA LYS A 272 1.17 -6.31 2.81
C LYS A 272 2.61 -6.78 3.05
N GLY A 273 3.09 -7.73 2.26
CA GLY A 273 4.48 -8.22 2.35
C GLY A 273 4.83 -8.99 3.63
N SER A 274 3.83 -9.49 4.36
CA SER A 274 4.01 -10.23 5.63
C SER A 274 4.54 -9.38 6.78
N ARG A 275 4.31 -8.07 6.68
CA ARG A 275 4.57 -7.11 7.76
C ARG A 275 3.40 -7.12 8.75
N ALA A 276 3.71 -7.07 10.03
CA ALA A 276 2.72 -6.82 11.08
C ALA A 276 2.21 -5.38 10.98
N VAL A 277 0.93 -5.20 11.27
CA VAL A 277 0.24 -3.91 11.30
C VAL A 277 -0.44 -3.79 12.65
N VAL A 278 -0.19 -2.68 13.34
CA VAL A 278 -0.82 -2.37 14.62
C VAL A 278 -2.15 -1.66 14.37
N ILE A 279 -3.22 -2.15 14.98
CA ILE A 279 -4.55 -1.51 15.06
C ILE A 279 -4.76 -1.12 16.52
N LEU A 280 -5.12 0.14 16.74
CA LEU A 280 -5.48 0.66 18.05
C LEU A 280 -7.00 0.65 18.16
N ILE A 281 -7.48 0.07 19.26
CA ILE A 281 -8.90 -0.09 19.55
C ILE A 281 -9.17 0.62 20.89
N PRO A 282 -9.85 1.78 20.88
CA PRO A 282 -10.37 2.43 22.08
C PRO A 282 -11.25 1.48 22.89
N GLN A 283 -11.24 1.64 24.21
CA GLN A 283 -12.05 0.84 25.12
C GLN A 283 -13.55 0.89 24.76
N GLU A 284 -14.06 2.07 24.35
CA GLU A 284 -15.44 2.21 23.84
C GLU A 284 -15.72 1.26 22.65
N PHE A 285 -14.79 1.17 21.69
CA PHE A 285 -14.94 0.28 20.54
C PHE A 285 -14.73 -1.18 20.91
N GLU A 286 -13.90 -1.47 21.92
CA GLU A 286 -13.73 -2.83 22.44
C GLU A 286 -15.04 -3.39 22.99
N VAL A 287 -15.77 -2.59 23.79
CA VAL A 287 -17.10 -2.96 24.28
C VAL A 287 -18.04 -3.27 23.11
N MET A 288 -18.08 -2.40 22.09
CA MET A 288 -18.92 -2.62 20.91
C MET A 288 -18.53 -3.88 20.12
N ILE A 289 -17.23 -4.16 19.95
CA ILE A 289 -16.74 -5.37 19.28
C ILE A 289 -17.12 -6.62 20.10
N ASN A 290 -17.03 -6.57 21.42
CA ASN A 290 -17.40 -7.70 22.27
C ASN A 290 -18.89 -8.03 22.15
N VAL A 291 -19.76 -7.01 22.10
CA VAL A 291 -21.20 -7.21 21.80
C VAL A 291 -21.40 -7.77 20.39
N LEU A 292 -20.70 -7.25 19.39
CA LEU A 292 -20.75 -7.78 18.02
C LEU A 292 -20.36 -9.28 17.98
N LEU A 293 -19.33 -9.68 18.74
CA LEU A 293 -18.89 -11.07 18.81
C LEU A 293 -19.85 -11.96 19.61
N LYS A 294 -20.51 -11.42 20.65
CA LYS A 294 -21.54 -12.13 21.43
C LYS A 294 -22.69 -12.61 20.55
N TYR A 295 -23.21 -11.74 19.68
CA TYR A 295 -24.34 -12.05 18.80
C TYR A 295 -23.93 -12.64 17.45
N ARG A 296 -22.64 -12.91 17.22
CA ARG A 296 -22.13 -13.30 15.90
C ARG A 296 -22.77 -14.58 15.37
N ASP A 297 -22.86 -15.60 16.22
CA ASP A 297 -23.25 -16.96 15.81
C ASP A 297 -24.70 -17.03 15.33
N ASP A 298 -25.54 -16.07 15.73
CA ASP A 298 -26.94 -15.95 15.29
C ASP A 298 -27.06 -15.47 13.84
N TYR A 299 -26.08 -14.70 13.34
CA TYR A 299 -26.17 -14.03 12.03
C TYR A 299 -25.14 -14.52 11.01
N ILE A 300 -24.01 -15.07 11.47
CA ILE A 300 -22.93 -15.56 10.61
C ILE A 300 -22.99 -17.08 10.57
N LEU A 301 -23.73 -17.60 9.58
CA LEU A 301 -23.96 -19.04 9.40
C LEU A 301 -22.69 -19.83 9.03
N ASP A 302 -21.68 -19.16 8.46
CA ASP A 302 -20.39 -19.77 8.11
C ASP A 302 -19.49 -19.87 9.35
N LYS A 303 -19.50 -21.04 10.01
CA LYS A 303 -18.70 -21.32 11.21
C LYS A 303 -17.19 -21.26 10.96
N ASP A 304 -16.73 -21.45 9.72
CA ASP A 304 -15.32 -21.37 9.36
C ASP A 304 -14.83 -19.92 9.18
N ASN A 305 -15.73 -18.94 9.29
CA ASN A 305 -15.40 -17.54 9.12
C ASN A 305 -14.76 -16.93 10.37
N ASN A 306 -13.44 -16.72 10.32
CA ASN A 306 -12.64 -16.14 11.40
C ASN A 306 -12.47 -14.61 11.37
N TYR A 307 -13.17 -13.88 10.50
CA TYR A 307 -13.06 -12.41 10.42
C TYR A 307 -14.00 -11.72 11.40
N VAL A 308 -13.49 -10.74 12.15
CA VAL A 308 -14.31 -9.95 13.10
C VAL A 308 -15.49 -9.31 12.39
N PHE A 309 -15.22 -8.60 11.29
CA PHE A 309 -16.21 -7.82 10.54
C PHE A 309 -16.97 -8.63 9.48
N ALA A 310 -17.30 -9.90 9.72
CA ALA A 310 -18.09 -10.69 8.76
C ALA A 310 -19.52 -10.14 8.65
N MET A 311 -20.07 -10.10 7.43
CA MET A 311 -21.42 -9.55 7.17
C MET A 311 -22.41 -10.69 6.92
N PRO A 312 -23.65 -10.59 7.42
CA PRO A 312 -24.64 -11.64 7.24
C PRO A 312 -25.10 -11.70 5.77
N ASP A 313 -25.35 -12.91 5.25
CA ASP A 313 -25.62 -13.25 3.82
C ASP A 313 -24.54 -12.81 2.82
N SER A 314 -23.36 -12.44 3.29
CA SER A 314 -22.26 -12.06 2.39
C SER A 314 -21.54 -13.28 1.86
N LYS A 315 -21.41 -13.37 0.53
CA LYS A 315 -20.49 -14.32 -0.14
C LYS A 315 -19.00 -14.03 0.13
N ILE A 316 -18.71 -12.87 0.70
CA ILE A 316 -17.36 -12.43 1.06
C ILE A 316 -17.22 -12.56 2.56
N LYS A 317 -16.16 -13.24 3.01
CA LYS A 317 -15.95 -13.58 4.42
C LYS A 317 -15.74 -12.38 5.34
N TRP A 318 -15.27 -11.25 4.81
CA TRP A 318 -15.02 -10.03 5.58
C TRP A 318 -15.91 -8.86 5.12
N GLY A 319 -16.10 -7.91 6.00
CA GLY A 319 -16.82 -6.66 5.77
C GLY A 319 -16.02 -5.71 4.88
N LYS A 320 -16.71 -4.89 4.10
CA LYS A 320 -16.09 -3.92 3.20
C LYS A 320 -16.15 -2.53 3.81
N GLY A 321 -15.02 -2.05 4.33
CA GLY A 321 -15.00 -0.74 5.01
C GLY A 321 -15.30 0.43 4.08
N ASP A 322 -14.99 0.32 2.77
CA ASP A 322 -15.37 1.35 1.80
C ASP A 322 -16.89 1.38 1.55
N VAL A 323 -17.56 0.23 1.63
CA VAL A 323 -19.02 0.16 1.53
C VAL A 323 -19.66 0.68 2.81
N ALA A 324 -19.12 0.31 3.98
CA ALA A 324 -19.61 0.76 5.28
C ALA A 324 -19.55 2.30 5.43
N LEU A 325 -18.39 2.90 5.10
CA LEU A 325 -18.24 4.37 5.10
C LEU A 325 -19.26 5.01 4.16
N ARG A 326 -19.35 4.56 2.91
CA ARG A 326 -20.31 5.11 1.93
C ARG A 326 -21.77 4.94 2.31
N SER A 327 -22.13 3.90 3.06
CA SER A 327 -23.52 3.75 3.54
C SER A 327 -23.83 4.72 4.66
N LEU A 328 -22.89 4.92 5.60
CA LEU A 328 -23.10 5.81 6.74
C LEU A 328 -23.07 7.29 6.33
N THR A 329 -22.17 7.69 5.40
CA THR A 329 -22.12 9.08 4.90
C THR A 329 -23.35 9.49 4.10
N LYS A 330 -24.19 8.54 3.67
CA LYS A 330 -25.50 8.83 3.06
C LYS A 330 -26.60 9.08 4.08
N ILE A 331 -26.42 8.58 5.30
CA ILE A 331 -27.39 8.70 6.39
C ILE A 331 -27.09 9.97 7.20
N ILE A 332 -25.81 10.27 7.39
CA ILE A 332 -25.34 11.40 8.17
C ILE A 332 -25.26 12.64 7.28
N GLN A 333 -25.79 13.76 7.77
CA GLN A 333 -25.67 15.05 7.11
C GLN A 333 -24.27 15.60 7.36
N LEU A 334 -23.43 15.57 6.31
CA LEU A 334 -22.08 16.12 6.31
C LEU A 334 -21.99 17.22 5.25
N GLN A 335 -21.10 18.18 5.45
CA GLN A 335 -20.85 19.23 4.46
C GLN A 335 -20.20 18.63 3.21
N ASN A 336 -19.26 17.70 3.38
CA ASN A 336 -18.56 17.05 2.30
C ASN A 336 -18.46 15.51 2.49
N PRO A 337 -19.57 14.78 2.35
CA PRO A 337 -19.63 13.34 2.60
C PRO A 337 -18.72 12.55 1.66
N GLU A 338 -18.44 13.04 0.45
CA GLU A 338 -17.52 12.38 -0.47
C GLU A 338 -16.10 12.35 0.08
N ALA A 339 -15.69 13.37 0.83
CA ALA A 339 -14.34 13.47 1.37
C ALA A 339 -14.02 12.35 2.36
N ILE A 340 -15.03 11.82 3.08
CA ILE A 340 -14.89 10.76 4.07
C ILE A 340 -14.55 9.42 3.39
N SER A 341 -13.24 9.17 3.25
CA SER A 341 -12.71 7.90 2.77
C SER A 341 -11.33 7.65 3.38
N SER A 342 -10.97 6.37 3.59
CA SER A 342 -9.65 6.00 4.15
C SER A 342 -8.45 6.63 3.43
N ASN A 343 -8.52 6.76 2.10
CA ASN A 343 -7.43 7.37 1.33
C ASN A 343 -7.32 8.89 1.58
N ARG A 344 -8.45 9.58 1.69
CA ARG A 344 -8.50 11.03 1.93
C ARG A 344 -8.17 11.36 3.39
N LEU A 345 -8.66 10.57 4.34
CA LEU A 345 -8.28 10.63 5.76
C LEU A 345 -6.78 10.42 5.96
N ARG A 346 -6.16 9.52 5.19
CA ARG A 346 -4.70 9.36 5.18
C ARG A 346 -3.95 10.58 4.67
N LYS A 347 -4.46 11.22 3.62
CA LYS A 347 -3.86 12.43 3.08
C LYS A 347 -4.00 13.57 4.08
N GLN A 348 -5.17 13.69 4.70
CA GLN A 348 -5.44 14.68 5.74
C GLN A 348 -4.44 14.57 6.88
N ILE A 349 -4.26 13.38 7.46
CA ILE A 349 -3.30 13.23 8.55
C ILE A 349 -1.87 13.52 8.09
N ALA A 350 -1.47 13.11 6.88
CA ALA A 350 -0.16 13.48 6.34
C ALA A 350 0.03 15.00 6.22
N THR A 351 -1.00 15.73 5.78
CA THR A 351 -0.99 17.20 5.73
C THR A 351 -0.94 17.82 7.13
N VAL A 352 -1.70 17.28 8.09
CA VAL A 352 -1.67 17.77 9.49
C VAL A 352 -0.29 17.56 10.11
N THR A 353 0.31 16.38 9.93
CA THR A 353 1.66 16.07 10.38
C THR A 353 2.72 17.01 9.79
N GLN A 354 2.49 17.57 8.58
CA GLN A 354 3.38 18.57 7.97
C GLN A 354 3.18 19.98 8.54
N ILE A 355 1.98 20.32 9.01
CA ILE A 355 1.67 21.61 9.62
C ILE A 355 2.19 21.67 11.06
N LEU A 356 2.14 20.53 11.76
CA LEU A 356 2.73 20.38 13.09
C LEU A 356 4.27 20.37 12.99
N ASN A 357 4.95 21.02 13.93
CA ASN A 357 6.41 21.09 13.94
C ASN A 357 7.01 19.82 14.54
N LEU A 358 6.76 18.68 13.88
CA LEU A 358 7.27 17.38 14.34
C LEU A 358 8.76 17.27 14.09
N LYS A 359 9.49 16.76 15.08
CA LYS A 359 10.89 16.39 14.89
C LYS A 359 10.99 15.30 13.82
N ALA A 360 12.10 15.24 13.09
CA ALA A 360 12.32 14.25 12.02
C ALA A 360 12.10 12.81 12.49
N GLU A 361 12.50 12.49 13.73
CA GLU A 361 12.25 11.19 14.34
C GLU A 361 10.76 10.93 14.60
N GLU A 362 9.99 11.91 15.07
CA GLU A 362 8.56 11.77 15.33
C GLU A 362 7.77 11.61 14.03
N ALA A 363 8.13 12.36 12.98
CA ALA A 363 7.57 12.22 11.65
C ALA A 363 7.86 10.83 11.05
N LYS A 364 9.07 10.30 11.26
CA LYS A 364 9.48 8.95 10.85
C LYS A 364 8.73 7.86 11.62
N GLN A 365 8.56 8.02 12.92
CA GLN A 365 7.77 7.12 13.78
C GLN A 365 6.31 7.08 13.32
N PHE A 366 5.72 8.25 13.06
CA PHE A 366 4.37 8.38 12.51
C PHE A 366 4.24 7.71 11.13
N ALA A 367 5.20 7.92 10.23
CA ALA A 367 5.23 7.26 8.92
C ALA A 367 5.33 5.73 9.02
N ASN A 368 6.16 5.22 9.95
CA ASN A 368 6.27 3.80 10.23
C ASN A 368 4.94 3.23 10.69
N PHE A 369 4.25 3.93 11.62
CA PHE A 369 2.89 3.58 12.00
C PHE A 369 1.95 3.59 10.79
N MET A 370 1.98 4.58 9.91
CA MET A 370 1.10 4.59 8.74
C MET A 370 1.38 3.48 7.71
N GLY A 371 2.46 2.71 7.88
CA GLY A 371 2.76 1.46 7.19
C GLY A 371 3.95 1.53 6.23
N HIS A 372 4.90 2.45 6.46
CA HIS A 372 6.01 2.71 5.54
C HIS A 372 7.28 1.88 5.86
N THR A 373 7.65 1.66 7.12
CA THR A 373 8.89 0.94 7.47
C THR A 373 8.82 0.32 8.87
N LEU A 374 8.91 -1.02 8.96
CA LEU A 374 9.12 -1.82 10.19
C LEU A 374 7.96 -1.88 11.22
N PRO A 375 7.92 -2.93 12.09
CA PRO A 375 6.94 -3.03 13.18
C PRO A 375 7.10 -1.85 14.13
N VAL A 376 5.97 -1.25 14.50
CA VAL A 376 5.90 -0.07 15.34
C VAL A 376 6.13 -0.46 16.79
N ASP A 377 7.09 0.20 17.42
CA ASP A 377 7.39 0.06 18.84
C ASP A 377 6.29 0.71 19.71
N ILE A 378 6.18 0.27 20.96
CA ILE A 378 5.15 0.67 21.92
C ILE A 378 5.22 2.18 22.18
N TYR A 379 6.43 2.70 22.38
CA TYR A 379 6.70 4.13 22.53
C TYR A 379 6.17 4.98 21.36
N GLN A 380 6.42 4.50 20.13
CA GLN A 380 5.95 5.17 18.92
C GLN A 380 4.42 5.16 18.83
N THR A 381 3.78 4.13 19.39
CA THR A 381 2.34 3.99 19.39
C THR A 381 1.68 5.04 20.29
N ALA A 382 2.23 5.33 21.46
CA ALA A 382 1.69 6.32 22.40
C ALA A 382 1.62 7.73 21.80
N LYS A 383 2.71 8.20 21.20
CA LYS A 383 2.79 9.50 20.51
C LYS A 383 1.81 9.60 19.34
N VAL A 384 1.67 8.51 18.58
CA VAL A 384 0.74 8.44 17.45
C VAL A 384 -0.71 8.48 17.94
N SER A 385 -1.04 7.76 19.02
CA SER A 385 -2.39 7.76 19.61
C SER A 385 -2.86 9.16 19.98
N LYS A 386 -1.96 10.00 20.52
CA LYS A 386 -2.25 11.40 20.86
C LYS A 386 -2.71 12.19 19.63
N LEU A 387 -1.97 12.10 18.52
CA LEU A 387 -2.32 12.77 17.26
C LEU A 387 -3.61 12.22 16.64
N LEU A 388 -3.84 10.90 16.70
CA LEU A 388 -5.06 10.28 16.19
C LEU A 388 -6.29 10.77 16.96
N LEU A 389 -6.19 10.87 18.30
CA LEU A 389 -7.26 11.35 19.15
C LEU A 389 -7.61 12.82 18.86
N MET A 390 -6.60 13.70 18.72
CA MET A 390 -6.81 15.09 18.31
C MET A 390 -7.65 15.19 17.03
N MET A 391 -7.21 14.46 16.01
CA MET A 391 -7.84 14.48 14.70
C MET A 391 -9.22 13.86 14.67
N GLU A 392 -9.57 13.02 15.65
CA GLU A 392 -10.90 12.46 15.79
C GLU A 392 -11.84 13.40 16.54
N LYS A 393 -11.38 14.02 17.64
CA LYS A 393 -12.15 14.97 18.46
C LYS A 393 -12.43 16.31 17.79
N GLY A 394 -11.77 16.56 16.66
CA GLY A 394 -12.01 17.74 15.85
C GLY A 394 -11.21 18.97 16.27
N THR A 395 -10.14 18.82 17.06
CA THR A 395 -9.25 19.94 17.38
C THR A 395 -8.51 20.40 16.14
N VAL A 396 -8.55 21.71 15.88
CA VAL A 396 -8.05 22.28 14.62
C VAL A 396 -6.52 22.37 14.69
N PRO A 397 -5.78 21.82 13.71
CA PRO A 397 -4.31 21.94 13.66
C PRO A 397 -3.79 23.38 13.65
N VAL A 398 -4.63 24.37 13.33
CA VAL A 398 -4.28 25.79 13.28
C VAL A 398 -3.94 26.34 14.67
N GLU A 399 -4.65 25.91 15.73
CA GLU A 399 -4.40 26.32 17.12
C GLU A 399 -3.06 25.81 17.67
N TYR A 400 -2.50 24.80 17.01
CA TYR A 400 -1.23 24.16 17.35
C TYR A 400 -0.19 24.30 16.24
N LYS A 401 -0.40 25.22 15.28
CA LYS A 401 0.54 25.48 14.19
C LYS A 401 1.90 25.86 14.77
N GLY A 402 2.94 25.11 14.39
CA GLY A 402 4.31 25.35 14.87
C GLY A 402 4.65 24.76 16.24
N LYS A 403 3.67 24.23 17.00
CA LYS A 403 3.90 23.59 18.31
C LYS A 403 4.41 22.16 18.14
N SER A 404 5.23 21.70 19.08
CA SER A 404 5.68 20.30 19.14
C SER A 404 4.63 19.40 19.81
N LEU A 405 4.64 18.08 19.56
CA LEU A 405 3.69 17.13 20.19
C LEU A 405 3.75 17.16 21.73
N ALA A 406 4.90 17.49 22.31
CA ALA A 406 5.07 17.57 23.76
C ALA A 406 4.39 18.81 24.37
N GLU A 407 4.34 19.92 23.63
CA GLU A 407 3.72 21.19 24.06
C GLU A 407 2.19 21.15 24.04
N ILE A 408 1.62 20.12 23.41
CA ILE A 408 0.18 19.95 23.32
C ILE A 408 -0.28 19.19 24.57
N ASN A 409 -0.67 19.90 25.62
CA ASN A 409 -1.24 19.28 26.83
C ASN A 409 -2.70 18.90 26.60
N PHE A 410 -3.03 17.64 26.86
CA PHE A 410 -4.40 17.15 26.90
C PHE A 410 -4.74 16.73 28.30
N ASN A 411 -5.93 17.12 28.73
CA ASN A 411 -6.54 16.50 29.89
C ASN A 411 -7.16 15.17 29.41
N ALA A 412 -6.40 14.08 29.49
CA ALA A 412 -6.85 12.76 29.06
C ALA A 412 -8.06 12.26 29.87
N ASP A 413 -8.25 12.83 31.07
CA ASP A 413 -9.26 12.43 32.05
C ASP A 413 -10.52 13.32 32.08
N LEU A 414 -10.62 14.39 31.26
CA LEU A 414 -11.60 15.47 31.49
C LEU A 414 -12.62 15.77 30.37
N GLU A 415 -12.96 14.84 29.48
CA GLU A 415 -14.01 15.07 28.47
C GLU A 415 -14.93 13.86 28.24
N TYR A 416 -15.53 13.36 29.32
CA TYR A 416 -16.81 12.62 29.30
C TYR A 416 -17.87 13.36 30.13
N VAL A 417 -17.88 14.69 30.11
CA VAL A 417 -18.94 15.48 30.77
C VAL A 417 -19.82 16.12 29.69
N GLU A 418 -21.12 15.87 29.82
CA GLU A 418 -22.24 16.34 28.99
C GLU A 418 -22.45 17.87 29.09
N GLU A 419 -22.98 18.46 27.99
CA GLU A 419 -23.75 19.72 27.90
C GLU A 419 -23.03 21.06 28.29
N ASP A 420 -23.29 22.27 27.77
CA ASP A 420 -24.33 22.88 26.94
C ASP A 420 -23.83 24.28 26.43
N ARG A 421 -24.22 24.72 25.21
CA ARG A 421 -24.27 26.12 24.64
C ARG A 421 -22.95 26.93 24.58
N ASN A 422 -22.72 27.92 23.69
CA ASN A 422 -23.52 28.79 22.82
C ASN A 422 -22.55 29.34 21.74
N GLU A 423 -22.93 29.31 20.46
CA GLU A 423 -22.13 29.90 19.37
C GLU A 423 -22.44 31.40 19.24
N GLY A 424 -21.38 32.21 19.15
CA GLY A 424 -21.43 33.59 18.67
C GLY A 424 -20.57 33.69 17.40
N GLU A 425 -21.19 34.21 16.35
CA GLU A 425 -20.65 34.47 15.01
C GLU A 425 -19.42 35.41 15.01
N GLU A 426 -18.53 35.28 14.02
CA GLU A 426 -18.35 36.31 12.99
C GLU A 426 -17.30 35.91 11.93
N ASP A 427 -17.58 36.37 10.71
CA ASP A 427 -16.90 36.16 9.44
C ASP A 427 -15.46 36.74 9.36
N GLU A 428 -14.65 36.20 8.43
CA GLU A 428 -14.10 36.96 7.29
C GLU A 428 -13.13 36.12 6.42
N ARG A 429 -13.36 36.15 5.10
CA ARG A 429 -12.38 35.90 4.02
C ARG A 429 -11.93 37.27 3.47
N PRO A 430 -11.06 37.40 2.43
CA PRO A 430 -10.22 36.43 1.71
C PRO A 430 -8.76 36.89 1.50
N GLY A 431 -7.90 36.04 0.91
CA GLY A 431 -6.59 36.47 0.39
C GLY A 431 -5.99 35.48 -0.60
N PHE A 432 -6.11 35.78 -1.89
CA PHE A 432 -5.41 35.15 -3.02
C PHE A 432 -3.91 35.42 -2.93
N TYR A 433 -3.05 34.39 -3.07
CA TYR A 433 -1.70 34.56 -3.59
C TYR A 433 -1.29 33.35 -4.45
N GLU A 434 -1.01 33.68 -5.70
CA GLU A 434 -0.41 32.84 -6.72
C GLU A 434 1.11 33.07 -6.69
N SER A 435 1.92 32.00 -6.74
CA SER A 435 3.32 32.07 -7.17
C SER A 435 3.85 30.70 -7.55
N GLN A 436 4.35 30.62 -8.78
CA GLN A 436 4.90 29.44 -9.46
C GLN A 436 6.41 29.29 -9.26
N LYS A 437 6.89 28.06 -9.55
CA LYS A 437 8.15 27.62 -10.23
C LYS A 437 8.92 26.54 -9.43
N PRO A 438 9.83 25.76 -10.06
CA PRO A 438 9.67 24.90 -11.24
C PRO A 438 10.06 23.43 -10.91
N VAL A 439 9.72 22.48 -11.78
CA VAL A 439 10.05 21.05 -11.61
C VAL A 439 11.39 20.72 -12.27
N GLU A 440 12.35 20.21 -11.50
CA GLU A 440 13.62 19.66 -12.01
C GLU A 440 13.45 18.25 -12.60
N ILE A 441 14.10 18.03 -13.76
CA ILE A 441 14.14 16.76 -14.51
C ILE A 441 15.51 16.12 -14.28
N VAL A 442 15.55 14.85 -13.85
CA VAL A 442 16.80 14.08 -13.75
C VAL A 442 16.88 13.05 -14.89
N LYS A 443 17.96 13.13 -15.69
CA LYS A 443 18.38 12.15 -16.72
C LYS A 443 19.50 11.27 -16.16
N ASP A 444 19.59 10.02 -16.60
CA ASP A 444 20.76 9.17 -16.31
C ASP A 444 21.87 9.32 -17.39
N ILE A 445 23.03 8.72 -17.11
CA ILE A 445 24.30 8.92 -17.84
C ILE A 445 24.30 8.30 -19.26
N GLN A 446 23.20 7.65 -19.69
CA GLN A 446 23.06 7.11 -21.05
C GLN A 446 21.74 7.48 -21.76
N GLY A 447 20.91 8.36 -21.17
CA GLY A 447 19.75 8.94 -21.85
C GLY A 447 18.57 7.99 -22.08
N ASN A 448 18.48 6.86 -21.37
CA ASN A 448 17.39 5.89 -21.53
C ASN A 448 16.36 5.98 -20.38
N VAL A 449 15.07 5.95 -20.73
CA VAL A 449 13.95 5.95 -19.77
C VAL A 449 13.45 4.51 -19.56
N PHE A 450 13.60 3.97 -18.35
CA PHE A 450 13.03 2.68 -17.96
C PHE A 450 11.91 2.83 -16.91
N PRO A 451 10.71 2.24 -17.13
CA PRO A 451 9.67 2.20 -16.13
C PRO A 451 9.94 1.10 -15.10
N ILE A 452 10.25 1.46 -13.85
CA ILE A 452 10.16 0.54 -12.73
C ILE A 452 8.68 0.40 -12.36
N PHE A 453 8.07 -0.73 -12.74
CA PHE A 453 6.75 -1.12 -12.25
C PHE A 453 6.84 -1.53 -10.78
N SER A 454 6.74 -0.53 -9.91
CA SER A 454 6.16 -0.67 -8.59
C SER A 454 5.01 0.33 -8.54
N PHE A 455 3.80 -0.11 -8.21
CA PHE A 455 2.77 0.80 -7.72
C PHE A 455 3.25 1.35 -6.36
N ALA A 456 4.22 2.26 -6.42
CA ALA A 456 4.64 3.09 -5.32
C ALA A 456 3.67 4.28 -5.33
N THR A 457 2.80 4.30 -4.34
CA THR A 457 2.30 5.56 -3.81
C THR A 457 3.51 6.43 -3.45
N ILE A 458 3.49 7.71 -3.83
CA ILE A 458 4.45 8.73 -3.40
C ILE A 458 4.82 8.47 -1.94
N SER A 459 6.12 8.34 -1.66
CA SER A 459 6.62 8.06 -0.32
C SER A 459 6.45 9.31 0.54
N PHE A 460 6.09 9.14 1.81
CA PHE A 460 6.04 10.24 2.78
C PHE A 460 7.41 10.94 2.93
N LEU A 461 8.52 10.25 2.66
CA LEU A 461 9.86 10.84 2.67
C LEU A 461 10.18 11.68 1.42
N ASP A 462 9.44 11.54 0.32
CA ASP A 462 9.70 12.31 -0.90
C ASP A 462 9.26 13.79 -0.75
N LEU A 463 8.68 14.16 0.40
CA LEU A 463 8.24 15.51 0.74
C LEU A 463 9.11 16.23 1.79
N PHE A 464 10.17 15.61 2.32
CA PHE A 464 11.07 16.25 3.29
C PHE A 464 12.44 16.51 2.66
N PRO A 465 12.94 17.76 2.62
CA PRO A 465 14.34 18.01 2.29
C PRO A 465 15.20 17.31 3.34
N SER A 466 16.07 16.39 2.91
CA SER A 466 16.98 15.69 3.79
C SER A 466 17.98 16.67 4.40
N VAL A 467 17.80 17.04 5.67
CA VAL A 467 18.86 17.66 6.47
C VAL A 467 19.63 16.53 7.16
N SER A 468 20.87 16.37 6.74
CA SER A 468 21.82 15.41 7.28
C SER A 468 22.32 15.84 8.66
N SER A 469 22.10 15.02 9.69
CA SER A 469 22.94 15.00 10.89
C SER A 469 23.05 13.58 11.43
N SER A 470 24.29 13.22 11.75
CA SER A 470 24.79 11.91 12.15
C SER A 470 24.83 11.79 13.68
N VAL A 471 24.30 10.71 14.25
CA VAL A 471 24.70 10.23 15.57
C VAL A 471 24.81 8.70 15.52
N SER A 472 25.96 8.21 15.97
CA SER A 472 26.39 6.80 16.02
C SER A 472 26.09 6.21 17.39
N ILE A 473 25.57 4.98 17.47
CA ILE A 473 25.74 4.11 18.66
C ILE A 473 25.93 2.66 18.18
N ASN A 474 27.03 2.05 18.64
CA ASN A 474 27.46 0.66 18.47
C ASN A 474 26.62 -0.28 19.34
N GLN A 475 26.46 -1.54 18.91
CA GLN A 475 26.65 -2.69 19.80
C GLN A 475 26.80 -3.99 19.00
N GLU A 476 27.90 -4.67 19.28
CA GLU A 476 28.30 -6.00 18.82
C GLU A 476 27.46 -7.10 19.48
N LYS A 477 27.34 -8.26 18.81
CA LYS A 477 27.58 -9.56 19.43
C LYS A 477 27.68 -10.67 18.38
N ASP A 478 28.82 -11.35 18.41
CA ASP A 478 29.21 -12.55 17.69
C ASP A 478 28.32 -13.76 18.04
N PHE A 479 28.23 -14.73 17.13
CA PHE A 479 28.58 -16.15 17.39
C PHE A 479 28.59 -16.99 16.09
N LEU A 480 29.50 -17.96 16.08
CA LEU A 480 30.11 -18.70 14.96
C LEU A 480 29.32 -19.90 14.37
N ASP A 481 29.60 -20.14 13.08
CA ASP A 481 29.83 -21.39 12.32
C ASP A 481 29.00 -22.69 12.55
N SER A 482 28.47 -23.28 11.46
CA SER A 482 29.22 -24.30 10.70
C SER A 482 28.51 -24.74 9.40
N GLU A 483 29.33 -25.21 8.46
CA GLU A 483 29.07 -25.50 7.04
C GLU A 483 28.64 -26.95 6.76
N HIS A 484 27.87 -27.17 5.69
CA HIS A 484 28.29 -27.90 4.46
C HIS A 484 27.07 -28.16 3.54
N GLN A 485 26.95 -27.39 2.45
CA GLN A 485 27.15 -27.79 1.03
C GLN A 485 26.30 -28.98 0.54
N THR A 486 25.44 -28.78 -0.47
CA THR A 486 25.86 -29.00 -1.87
C THR A 486 25.04 -28.23 -2.91
N SER A 487 25.70 -28.06 -4.06
CA SER A 487 25.48 -27.17 -5.21
C SER A 487 24.26 -27.46 -6.08
N LEU A 488 23.71 -26.41 -6.71
CA LEU A 488 23.32 -26.35 -8.14
C LEU A 488 23.07 -24.89 -8.55
N ALA A 489 23.59 -24.52 -9.73
CA ALA A 489 23.95 -23.19 -10.22
C ALA A 489 22.86 -22.09 -10.16
N LYS A 490 23.20 -20.94 -9.55
CA LYS A 490 22.47 -19.67 -9.65
C LYS A 490 23.28 -18.62 -10.40
N ARG A 491 22.64 -18.02 -11.39
CA ARG A 491 23.07 -16.84 -12.17
C ARG A 491 23.72 -15.78 -11.29
N PHE A 492 24.94 -15.36 -11.66
CA PHE A 492 25.68 -14.25 -11.05
C PHE A 492 24.83 -12.96 -11.06
N LYS A 493 24.49 -12.47 -9.87
CA LYS A 493 24.18 -11.05 -9.64
C LYS A 493 25.50 -10.38 -9.23
N PRO A 494 25.86 -9.20 -9.75
CA PRO A 494 27.06 -8.51 -9.30
C PRO A 494 26.92 -8.17 -7.81
N ASN A 495 27.91 -8.57 -7.01
CA ASN A 495 28.00 -8.24 -5.59
C ASN A 495 27.95 -6.73 -5.41
N LYS A 496 26.91 -6.22 -4.76
CA LYS A 496 26.98 -4.89 -4.11
C LYS A 496 27.92 -5.05 -2.93
N GLY A 497 29.19 -4.69 -3.10
CA GLY A 497 30.17 -4.67 -2.02
C GLY A 497 29.63 -3.86 -0.84
N GLN A 498 29.76 -4.40 0.38
CA GLN A 498 29.62 -3.63 1.60
C GLN A 498 30.53 -2.40 1.50
N ARG A 499 29.98 -1.20 1.67
CA ARG A 499 30.78 0.03 1.75
C ARG A 499 31.54 -0.01 3.08
N SER A 500 32.85 -0.26 3.05
CA SER A 500 33.70 -0.10 4.24
C SER A 500 33.81 1.38 4.59
N ASN A 501 33.55 1.72 5.85
CA ASN A 501 33.73 3.08 6.36
C ASN A 501 35.21 3.49 6.26
N TRP A 502 35.48 4.78 6.08
CA TRP A 502 36.84 5.31 6.06
C TRP A 502 37.38 5.38 7.49
N SER A 503 38.53 4.75 7.74
CA SER A 503 39.24 4.88 9.01
C SER A 503 39.92 6.25 9.13
N ASN A 504 40.15 6.70 10.36
CA ASN A 504 40.84 7.98 10.62
C ASN A 504 42.27 8.01 10.05
N LYS A 505 42.96 6.86 10.05
CA LYS A 505 44.31 6.71 9.48
C LYS A 505 44.31 6.90 7.96
N GLU A 506 43.36 6.29 7.24
CA GLU A 506 43.21 6.48 5.79
C GLU A 506 42.89 7.94 5.44
N LEU A 507 42.03 8.60 6.23
CA LEU A 507 41.66 10.00 6.00
C LEU A 507 42.83 10.96 6.20
N LEU A 508 43.68 10.72 7.20
CA LEU A 508 44.88 11.53 7.43
C LEU A 508 45.89 11.40 6.28
N LEU A 509 46.15 10.16 5.83
CA LEU A 509 47.05 9.91 4.70
C LEU A 509 46.53 10.55 3.41
N LEU A 510 45.24 10.41 3.12
CA LEU A 510 44.61 10.99 1.94
C LEU A 510 44.62 12.52 1.97
N LYS A 511 44.32 13.14 3.12
CA LYS A 511 44.37 14.60 3.28
C LYS A 511 45.80 15.13 3.16
N LYS A 512 46.80 14.37 3.62
CA LYS A 512 48.21 14.75 3.52
C LYS A 512 48.72 14.71 2.08
N GLU A 513 48.48 13.60 1.36
CA GLU A 513 49.02 13.42 0.00
C GLU A 513 48.31 14.33 -1.02
N PHE A 514 47.00 14.53 -0.89
CA PHE A 514 46.21 15.34 -1.84
C PHE A 514 45.84 16.74 -1.33
N PHE A 515 46.56 17.25 -0.32
CA PHE A 515 46.28 18.56 0.29
C PHE A 515 46.20 19.71 -0.71
N THR A 516 47.11 19.72 -1.69
CA THR A 516 47.21 20.75 -2.73
C THR A 516 45.99 20.74 -3.66
N TYR A 517 45.53 19.56 -4.07
CA TYR A 517 44.33 19.37 -4.88
C TYR A 517 43.07 19.77 -4.13
N ILE A 518 42.93 19.33 -2.87
CA ILE A 518 41.82 19.68 -2.00
C ILE A 518 41.78 21.20 -1.78
N SER A 519 42.94 21.84 -1.64
CA SER A 519 43.02 23.28 -1.40
C SER A 519 42.74 24.14 -2.62
N LYS A 520 43.12 23.68 -3.82
CA LYS A 520 42.88 24.38 -5.09
C LYS A 520 41.54 24.01 -5.74
N GLY A 521 40.76 23.09 -5.15
CA GLY A 521 39.49 22.63 -5.72
C GLY A 521 39.63 21.82 -7.02
N THR A 522 40.80 21.23 -7.25
CA THR A 522 41.13 20.46 -8.46
C THR A 522 41.21 18.96 -8.15
N TYR A 523 41.26 18.11 -9.19
CA TYR A 523 41.23 16.66 -9.04
C TYR A 523 42.55 16.01 -9.47
N PRO A 524 43.11 15.07 -8.68
CA PRO A 524 44.27 14.29 -9.11
C PRO A 524 43.90 13.33 -10.24
N SER A 525 44.91 12.95 -11.03
CA SER A 525 44.75 12.00 -12.13
C SER A 525 44.49 10.58 -11.59
N GLY A 526 43.91 9.71 -12.44
CA GLY A 526 43.67 8.32 -12.07
C GLY A 526 44.96 7.55 -11.75
N GLU A 527 46.08 7.92 -12.36
CA GLU A 527 47.40 7.32 -12.14
C GLU A 527 47.99 7.74 -10.80
N GLN A 528 47.88 9.03 -10.43
CA GLN A 528 48.33 9.53 -9.13
C GLN A 528 47.57 8.87 -7.96
N ILE A 529 46.28 8.59 -8.15
CA ILE A 529 45.48 7.86 -7.15
C ILE A 529 45.93 6.39 -7.06
N LYS A 530 46.26 5.74 -8.17
CA LYS A 530 46.78 4.35 -8.15
C LYS A 530 48.13 4.29 -7.44
N GLU A 531 49.02 5.24 -7.68
CA GLU A 531 50.32 5.30 -7.02
C GLU A 531 50.19 5.48 -5.50
N PHE A 532 49.28 6.37 -5.06
CA PHE A 532 48.93 6.52 -3.64
C PHE A 532 48.41 5.22 -3.02
N LEU A 533 47.51 4.50 -3.71
CA LEU A 533 46.94 3.25 -3.22
C LEU A 533 48.01 2.15 -3.06
N ASN A 534 48.92 2.04 -4.05
CA ASN A 534 50.03 1.09 -4.00
C ASN A 534 51.02 1.42 -2.87
N LYS A 535 51.28 2.71 -2.61
CA LYS A 535 52.21 3.18 -1.57
C LYS A 535 51.66 3.04 -0.15
N THR A 536 50.34 3.13 0.03
CA THR A 536 49.69 3.15 1.36
C THR A 536 49.01 1.83 1.72
N ASN A 537 49.00 0.86 0.81
CA ASN A 537 48.35 -0.45 0.96
C ASN A 537 46.87 -0.36 1.36
N ILE A 538 46.17 0.68 0.86
CA ILE A 538 44.75 0.91 1.11
C ILE A 538 43.94 0.11 0.08
N ASP A 539 43.11 -0.82 0.54
CA ASP A 539 42.24 -1.63 -0.33
C ASP A 539 40.98 -0.85 -0.74
N ARG A 540 41.14 0.12 -1.66
CA ARG A 540 40.03 0.92 -2.22
C ARG A 540 40.23 1.15 -3.71
N THR A 541 39.14 1.22 -4.46
CA THR A 541 39.20 1.56 -5.89
C THR A 541 39.46 3.05 -6.12
N VAL A 542 40.08 3.38 -7.24
CA VAL A 542 40.34 4.77 -7.68
C VAL A 542 39.06 5.62 -7.67
N ALA A 543 37.92 5.04 -8.05
CA ALA A 543 36.62 5.71 -8.05
C ALA A 543 36.15 6.09 -6.63
N VAL A 544 36.38 5.22 -5.65
CA VAL A 544 36.02 5.47 -4.24
C VAL A 544 36.89 6.58 -3.64
N VAL A 545 38.19 6.59 -3.94
CA VAL A 545 39.11 7.66 -3.50
C VAL A 545 38.73 9.00 -4.14
N LYS A 546 38.45 9.02 -5.46
CA LYS A 546 38.05 10.24 -6.18
C LYS A 546 36.74 10.83 -5.63
N SER A 547 35.76 9.99 -5.33
CA SER A 547 34.50 10.41 -4.69
C SER A 547 34.72 10.97 -3.28
N LYS A 548 35.68 10.43 -2.53
CA LYS A 548 36.02 10.97 -1.20
C LYS A 548 36.72 12.32 -1.28
N ILE A 549 37.63 12.51 -2.24
CA ILE A 549 38.28 13.81 -2.50
C ILE A 549 37.24 14.87 -2.89
N GLN A 550 36.28 14.53 -3.77
CA GLN A 550 35.15 15.41 -4.12
C GLN A 550 34.36 15.85 -2.89
N HIS A 551 34.06 14.94 -1.98
CA HIS A 551 33.36 15.25 -0.75
C HIS A 551 34.19 16.16 0.19
N LEU A 552 35.50 15.95 0.29
CA LEU A 552 36.40 16.79 1.09
C LEU A 552 36.54 18.21 0.53
N ILE A 553 36.55 18.37 -0.79
CA ILE A 553 36.51 19.69 -1.44
C ILE A 553 35.20 20.39 -1.09
N LYS A 554 34.05 19.69 -1.20
CA LYS A 554 32.72 20.26 -0.90
C LYS A 554 32.56 20.69 0.57
N ILE A 555 33.17 19.95 1.52
CA ILE A 555 33.18 20.33 2.94
C ILE A 555 34.01 21.59 3.20
N LYS A 556 35.04 21.86 2.39
CA LYS A 556 35.86 23.07 2.53
C LYS A 556 35.21 24.32 1.91
N SER A 557 34.34 24.13 0.91
CA SER A 557 33.64 25.22 0.21
C SER A 557 32.37 25.72 0.92
N ASN A 558 31.91 24.98 1.93
CA ASN A 558 30.87 25.38 2.88
C ASN A 558 31.54 25.77 4.19
#